data_AF-A0A5C7RGM7-F1
#
_entry.id   AF-A0A5C7RGM7-F1
#
_cell.length_a   1.000
_cell.length_b   1.000
_cell.length_c   1.000
_cell.angle_alpha   90.00
_cell.angle_beta   90.00
_cell.angle_gamma   90.00
#
_symmetry.space_group_name_H-M   'P 1'
#
loop_
_entity.id
_entity.type
_entity.pdbx_description
1 polymer ?
#
loop_
_entity_poly.entity_id
_entity_poly.type
_entity_poly.pdbx_seq_one_letter_code
_entity_poly.pdbx_strand_id
1 'polypeptide(L)'
;MLLAFPSVNEQQTIAQFLDHKTQQIDQLIAKKQTLIDKLNEQRIALITHAVTKGLNRAVTLKDSGVEWLEEVPEHWDIRRLKFAINIQNGRDYKNVEASEGYPVLGSGGVFRFATDYLYDGESVLFGRKGTIDKPLYINEKFWTVDTMFYSVILKGTDGKFLYFVAKVMQFDWLATQTALPSITQSDLGNYLIAFPPYEEQREIVEYLDKETARIDRMVELNQQTIDKLKEYRTALITAAVTGKIDVRKWRQTETKGV
;
A
#
# COMPACT_ATOMS: atom_id res chain seq x y z
N MET A 1 -35.45 29.80 0.11
CA MET A 1 -34.13 29.86 0.77
C MET A 1 -33.80 31.32 1.02
N LEU A 2 -33.64 31.72 2.27
CA LEU A 2 -33.24 33.08 2.66
C LEU A 2 -31.71 33.12 2.72
N LEU A 3 -31.08 34.05 2.00
CA LEU A 3 -29.64 34.28 2.03
C LEU A 3 -29.34 35.52 2.87
N ALA A 4 -28.34 35.45 3.74
CA ALA A 4 -27.82 36.63 4.41
C ALA A 4 -27.21 37.56 3.34
N PHE A 5 -27.59 38.84 3.35
CA PHE A 5 -27.12 39.83 2.37
C PHE A 5 -26.40 40.99 3.08
N PRO A 6 -25.14 40.77 3.53
CA PRO A 6 -24.37 41.81 4.19
C PRO A 6 -23.98 42.93 3.21
N SER A 7 -23.48 44.05 3.73
CA SER A 7 -22.99 45.16 2.89
C SER A 7 -21.87 44.70 1.95
N VAL A 8 -21.69 45.36 0.81
CA VAL A 8 -20.61 45.02 -0.16
C VAL A 8 -19.23 45.02 0.50
N ASN A 9 -18.95 45.97 1.39
CA ASN A 9 -17.69 46.04 2.13
C ASN A 9 -17.49 44.83 3.05
N GLU A 10 -18.56 44.38 3.70
CA GLU A 10 -18.53 43.18 4.55
C GLU A 10 -18.39 41.90 3.72
N GLN A 11 -19.06 41.79 2.56
CA GLN A 11 -18.88 40.69 1.61
C GLN A 11 -17.41 40.57 1.15
N GLN A 12 -16.78 41.68 0.78
CA GLN A 12 -15.38 41.72 0.40
C GLN A 12 -14.46 41.28 1.54
N THR A 13 -14.74 41.72 2.76
CA THR A 13 -13.96 41.33 3.95
C THR A 13 -14.10 39.82 4.24
N ILE A 14 -15.31 39.27 4.14
CA ILE A 14 -15.57 37.82 4.28
C ILE A 14 -14.82 37.04 3.22
N ALA A 15 -14.87 37.46 1.95
CA ALA A 15 -14.18 36.81 0.85
C ALA A 15 -12.67 36.77 1.07
N GLN A 16 -12.05 37.92 1.38
CA GLN A 16 -10.60 38.00 1.63
C GLN A 16 -10.16 37.14 2.83
N PHE A 17 -10.95 37.14 3.91
CA PHE A 17 -10.69 36.28 5.06
C PHE A 17 -10.73 34.79 4.67
N LEU A 18 -11.76 34.38 3.93
CA LEU A 18 -11.93 33.00 3.50
C LEU A 18 -10.86 32.57 2.51
N ASP A 19 -10.52 33.40 1.52
CA ASP A 19 -9.45 33.13 0.57
C ASP A 19 -8.13 32.88 1.31
N HIS A 20 -7.78 33.78 2.23
CA HIS A 20 -6.56 33.63 3.02
C HIS A 20 -6.55 32.36 3.88
N LYS A 21 -7.64 32.08 4.60
CA LYS A 21 -7.69 30.94 5.52
C LYS A 21 -7.81 29.60 4.81
N THR A 22 -8.61 29.53 3.75
CA THR A 22 -8.73 28.31 2.94
C THR A 22 -7.42 28.00 2.22
N GLN A 23 -6.71 29.01 1.71
CA GLN A 23 -5.37 28.83 1.15
C GLN A 23 -4.38 28.25 2.18
N GLN A 24 -4.37 28.75 3.42
CA GLN A 24 -3.52 28.19 4.49
C GLN A 24 -3.86 26.72 4.78
N ILE A 25 -5.14 26.38 4.85
CA ILE A 25 -5.59 25.00 5.09
C ILE A 25 -5.19 24.09 3.92
N ASP A 26 -5.40 24.54 2.69
CA ASP A 26 -5.09 23.78 1.48
C ASP A 26 -3.58 23.53 1.36
N GLN A 27 -2.74 24.49 1.76
CA GLN A 27 -1.29 24.30 1.87
C GLN A 27 -0.89 23.25 2.91
N LEU A 28 -1.58 23.21 4.06
CA LEU A 28 -1.34 22.19 5.08
C LEU A 28 -1.75 20.80 4.60
N ILE A 29 -2.91 20.68 3.94
CA ILE A 29 -3.37 19.43 3.33
C ILE A 29 -2.35 18.94 2.29
N ALA A 30 -1.88 19.82 1.41
CA ALA A 30 -0.88 19.47 0.40
C ALA A 30 0.42 18.95 1.04
N LYS A 31 0.95 19.63 2.06
CA LYS A 31 2.14 19.16 2.80
C LYS A 31 1.93 17.79 3.44
N LYS A 32 0.73 17.53 3.97
CA LYS A 32 0.38 16.24 4.57
C LYS A 32 0.29 15.13 3.54
N GLN A 33 -0.26 15.42 2.35
CA GLN A 33 -0.28 14.47 1.24
C GLN A 33 1.14 14.12 0.79
N THR A 34 2.00 15.12 0.58
CA THR A 34 3.42 14.88 0.23
C THR A 34 4.14 14.04 1.28
N LEU A 35 3.82 14.20 2.57
CA LEU A 35 4.40 13.37 3.62
C LEU A 35 3.94 11.91 3.51
N ILE A 36 2.66 11.66 3.22
CA ILE A 36 2.14 10.31 2.97
C ILE A 36 2.86 9.68 1.77
N ASP A 37 3.07 10.43 0.70
CA ASP A 37 3.74 9.93 -0.50
C ASP A 37 5.19 9.51 -0.18
N LYS A 38 5.95 10.35 0.54
CA LYS A 38 7.32 10.04 1.01
C LYS A 38 7.37 8.82 1.94
N LEU A 39 6.37 8.66 2.81
CA LEU A 39 6.26 7.49 3.67
C LEU A 39 6.04 6.21 2.87
N ASN A 40 5.25 6.28 1.81
CA ASN A 40 5.04 5.14 0.91
C ASN A 40 6.30 4.81 0.09
N GLU A 41 7.02 5.83 -0.42
CA GLU A 41 8.33 5.66 -1.07
C GLU A 41 9.35 5.01 -0.12
N GLN A 42 9.42 5.50 1.12
CA GLN A 42 10.27 4.92 2.16
C GLN A 42 9.91 3.46 2.43
N ARG A 43 8.62 3.10 2.47
CA ARG A 43 8.17 1.72 2.66
C ARG A 43 8.74 0.80 1.57
N ILE A 44 8.60 1.22 0.31
CA ILE A 44 9.11 0.44 -0.83
C ILE A 44 10.63 0.30 -0.73
N ALA A 45 11.36 1.40 -0.53
CA ALA A 45 12.81 1.37 -0.42
C ALA A 45 13.31 0.47 0.73
N LEU A 46 12.63 0.51 1.87
CA LEU A 46 12.94 -0.29 3.05
C LEU A 46 12.72 -1.78 2.79
N ILE A 47 11.58 -2.14 2.18
CA ILE A 47 11.30 -3.54 1.80
C ILE A 47 12.32 -4.01 0.77
N THR A 48 12.52 -3.26 -0.32
CA THR A 48 13.48 -3.61 -1.37
C THR A 48 14.86 -3.86 -0.79
N HIS A 49 15.39 -2.94 0.01
CA HIS A 49 16.70 -3.11 0.62
C HIS A 49 16.78 -4.35 1.50
N ALA A 50 15.78 -4.58 2.36
CA ALA A 50 15.81 -5.72 3.27
C ALA A 50 15.73 -7.06 2.54
N VAL A 51 14.93 -7.18 1.47
CA VAL A 51 14.75 -8.44 0.74
C VAL A 51 15.80 -8.70 -0.34
N THR A 52 16.59 -7.70 -0.74
CA THR A 52 17.69 -7.87 -1.70
C THR A 52 19.08 -7.78 -1.08
N LYS A 53 19.26 -6.96 -0.05
CA LYS A 53 20.57 -6.67 0.59
C LYS A 53 20.67 -7.12 2.05
N GLY A 54 19.56 -7.57 2.65
CA GLY A 54 19.51 -7.98 4.05
C GLY A 54 19.59 -6.81 5.03
N LEU A 55 19.76 -7.12 6.32
CA LEU A 55 19.81 -6.12 7.40
C LEU A 55 21.24 -5.72 7.79
N ASN A 56 22.22 -6.59 7.53
CA ASN A 56 23.62 -6.36 7.89
C ASN A 56 24.35 -5.52 6.84
N ARG A 57 24.60 -4.24 7.14
CA ARG A 57 25.30 -3.31 6.23
C ARG A 57 26.78 -3.60 6.03
N ALA A 58 27.39 -4.44 6.86
CA ALA A 58 28.79 -4.83 6.74
C ALA A 58 29.00 -6.12 5.95
N VAL A 59 27.93 -6.73 5.43
CA VAL A 59 28.03 -7.96 4.64
C VAL A 59 28.68 -7.67 3.29
N THR A 60 29.55 -8.58 2.84
CA THR A 60 30.10 -8.53 1.48
C THR A 60 28.98 -8.84 0.48
N LEU A 61 28.90 -8.02 -0.57
CA LEU A 61 27.94 -8.19 -1.65
C LEU A 61 28.60 -8.83 -2.87
N LYS A 62 27.80 -9.55 -3.66
CA LYS A 62 28.14 -10.06 -4.99
C LYS A 62 27.11 -9.57 -6.01
N ASP A 63 27.54 -9.45 -7.26
CA ASP A 63 26.62 -9.28 -8.39
C ASP A 63 25.70 -10.52 -8.47
N SER A 64 24.39 -10.30 -8.48
CA SER A 64 23.41 -11.38 -8.55
C SER A 64 23.22 -11.92 -9.96
N GLY A 65 23.68 -11.20 -10.99
CA GLY A 65 23.40 -11.48 -12.41
C GLY A 65 21.93 -11.29 -12.79
N VAL A 66 21.15 -10.56 -11.99
CA VAL A 66 19.71 -10.33 -12.20
C VAL A 66 19.43 -8.84 -12.05
N GLU A 67 18.92 -8.22 -13.12
CA GLU A 67 18.80 -6.76 -13.26
C GLU A 67 18.10 -6.07 -12.07
N TRP A 68 16.96 -6.61 -11.60
CA TRP A 68 16.22 -5.98 -10.50
C TRP A 68 16.81 -6.20 -9.11
N LEU A 69 17.65 -7.22 -8.95
CA LEU A 69 18.30 -7.56 -7.67
C LEU A 69 19.62 -6.79 -7.51
N GLU A 70 20.28 -6.45 -8.61
CA GLU A 70 21.60 -5.82 -8.64
C GLU A 70 22.62 -6.64 -7.82
N GLU A 71 23.06 -6.10 -6.68
CA GLU A 71 23.97 -6.75 -5.75
C GLU A 71 23.23 -7.33 -4.55
N VAL A 72 23.58 -8.56 -4.18
CA VAL A 72 23.01 -9.30 -3.04
C VAL A 72 24.12 -9.80 -2.11
N PRO A 73 23.84 -10.15 -0.84
CA PRO A 73 24.83 -10.74 0.05
C PRO A 73 25.49 -11.99 -0.54
N GLU A 74 26.81 -12.09 -0.38
CA GLU A 74 27.60 -13.14 -1.04
C GLU A 74 27.15 -14.55 -0.65
N HIS A 75 26.69 -14.73 0.58
CA HIS A 75 26.20 -16.00 1.12
C HIS A 75 24.74 -16.32 0.75
N TRP A 76 24.00 -15.39 0.14
CA TRP A 76 22.63 -15.65 -0.31
C TRP A 76 22.61 -16.38 -1.64
N ASP A 77 21.62 -17.27 -1.80
CA ASP A 77 21.37 -17.91 -3.08
C ASP A 77 20.46 -17.05 -3.96
N ILE A 78 20.60 -17.18 -5.28
CA ILE A 78 19.60 -16.72 -6.23
C ILE A 78 18.81 -17.94 -6.71
N ARG A 79 17.49 -17.93 -6.54
CA ARG A 79 16.64 -19.09 -6.87
C ARG A 79 15.41 -18.68 -7.65
N ARG A 80 14.90 -19.60 -8.47
CA ARG A 80 13.59 -19.44 -9.12
C ARG A 80 12.48 -19.63 -8.10
N LEU A 81 11.43 -18.82 -8.18
CA LEU A 81 10.32 -18.81 -7.23
C LEU A 81 9.64 -20.20 -7.07
N LYS A 82 9.58 -21.00 -8.13
CA LYS A 82 9.06 -22.39 -8.08
C LYS A 82 9.81 -23.34 -7.15
N PHE A 83 11.01 -22.97 -6.67
CA PHE A 83 11.75 -23.73 -5.66
C PHE A 83 11.46 -23.25 -4.23
N ALA A 84 10.77 -22.12 -4.07
CA ALA A 84 10.31 -21.60 -2.78
C ALA A 84 8.82 -21.89 -2.53
N ILE A 85 8.01 -22.02 -3.60
CA ILE A 85 6.57 -22.27 -3.56
C ILE A 85 6.07 -23.19 -4.67
N ASN A 86 4.94 -23.86 -4.43
CA ASN A 86 4.09 -24.40 -5.49
C ASN A 86 2.94 -23.43 -5.81
N ILE A 87 2.80 -23.05 -7.07
CA ILE A 87 1.75 -22.10 -7.52
C ILE A 87 0.50 -22.89 -7.91
N GLN A 88 -0.66 -22.49 -7.41
CA GLN A 88 -1.95 -23.10 -7.69
C GLN A 88 -2.94 -22.08 -8.25
N ASN A 89 -3.93 -22.55 -9.03
CA ASN A 89 -4.99 -21.70 -9.57
C ASN A 89 -6.09 -21.48 -8.54
N GLY A 90 -6.59 -20.25 -8.44
CA GLY A 90 -7.90 -19.99 -7.84
C GLY A 90 -9.05 -20.58 -8.68
N ARG A 91 -10.27 -20.47 -8.18
CA ARG A 91 -11.47 -21.05 -8.81
C ARG A 91 -12.67 -20.09 -8.73
N ASP A 92 -13.62 -20.25 -9.65
CA ASP A 92 -14.89 -19.54 -9.58
C ASP A 92 -15.60 -19.86 -8.25
N TYR A 93 -16.12 -18.83 -7.59
CA TYR A 93 -16.67 -18.90 -6.24
C TYR A 93 -18.19 -18.99 -6.21
N LYS A 94 -18.88 -18.78 -7.35
CA LYS A 94 -20.35 -18.64 -7.40
C LYS A 94 -21.13 -19.79 -6.77
N ASN A 95 -20.63 -21.01 -6.88
CA ASN A 95 -21.30 -22.20 -6.33
C ASN A 95 -21.10 -22.39 -4.83
N VAL A 96 -20.15 -21.67 -4.23
CA VAL A 96 -19.84 -21.71 -2.81
C VAL A 96 -20.15 -20.39 -2.11
N GLU A 97 -20.61 -19.36 -2.82
CA GLU A 97 -20.91 -18.04 -2.27
C GLU A 97 -21.95 -18.11 -1.14
N ALA A 98 -21.67 -17.40 -0.05
CA ALA A 98 -22.51 -17.34 1.14
C ALA A 98 -22.45 -15.95 1.78
N SER A 99 -23.39 -15.69 2.70
CA SER A 99 -23.42 -14.46 3.50
C SER A 99 -22.33 -14.42 4.58
N GLU A 100 -21.85 -15.58 5.01
CA GLU A 100 -20.80 -15.77 6.02
C GLU A 100 -20.01 -17.05 5.72
N GLY A 101 -18.85 -17.24 6.35
CA GLY A 101 -17.97 -18.39 6.15
C GLY A 101 -16.54 -17.99 5.85
N TYR A 102 -15.87 -18.74 4.97
CA TYR A 102 -14.48 -18.50 4.60
C TYR A 102 -14.34 -17.28 3.69
N PRO A 103 -13.30 -16.45 3.86
CA PRO A 103 -13.10 -15.28 3.02
C PRO A 103 -12.83 -15.68 1.56
N VAL A 104 -13.50 -14.98 0.63
CA VAL A 104 -13.21 -15.03 -0.80
C VAL A 104 -12.36 -13.83 -1.19
N LEU A 105 -11.14 -14.09 -1.68
CA LEU A 105 -10.16 -13.07 -2.02
C LEU A 105 -10.00 -12.90 -3.54
N GLY A 106 -10.05 -11.64 -3.96
CA GLY A 106 -9.49 -11.18 -5.24
C GLY A 106 -8.31 -10.24 -4.99
N SER A 107 -7.78 -9.62 -6.04
CA SER A 107 -6.65 -8.68 -5.93
C SER A 107 -6.93 -7.44 -5.08
N GLY A 108 -8.20 -7.13 -4.82
CA GLY A 108 -8.64 -6.06 -3.91
C GLY A 108 -8.78 -6.47 -2.44
N GLY A 109 -8.49 -7.74 -2.10
CA GLY A 109 -8.74 -8.30 -0.78
C GLY A 109 -10.04 -9.09 -0.70
N VAL A 110 -10.57 -9.24 0.52
CA VAL A 110 -11.83 -9.95 0.80
C VAL A 110 -13.01 -9.14 0.24
N PHE A 111 -13.88 -9.78 -0.52
CA PHE A 111 -15.07 -9.13 -1.09
C PHE A 111 -16.35 -9.97 -0.97
N ARG A 112 -16.24 -11.26 -0.62
CA ARG A 112 -17.35 -12.21 -0.38
C ARG A 112 -16.94 -13.25 0.67
N PHE A 113 -17.90 -14.09 1.04
CA PHE A 113 -17.68 -15.28 1.85
C PHE A 113 -18.13 -16.54 1.11
N ALA A 114 -17.60 -17.68 1.51
CA ALA A 114 -17.89 -18.98 0.93
C ALA A 114 -18.14 -20.06 1.99
N THR A 115 -18.99 -21.04 1.66
CA THR A 115 -19.26 -22.22 2.50
C THR A 115 -18.09 -23.22 2.54
N ASP A 116 -17.18 -23.15 1.55
CA ASP A 116 -16.03 -24.02 1.39
C ASP A 116 -14.75 -23.21 1.14
N TYR A 117 -13.59 -23.85 1.21
CA TYR A 117 -12.27 -23.23 1.04
C TYR A 117 -11.41 -24.01 0.03
N LEU A 118 -10.50 -23.31 -0.64
CA LEU A 118 -9.53 -23.92 -1.56
C LEU A 118 -8.27 -24.41 -0.85
N TYR A 119 -7.85 -23.69 0.18
CA TYR A 119 -6.62 -23.96 0.90
C TYR A 119 -6.73 -23.52 2.36
N ASP A 120 -6.02 -24.24 3.23
CA ASP A 120 -5.92 -23.99 4.67
C ASP A 120 -4.43 -23.89 5.02
N GLY A 121 -3.96 -22.66 5.19
CA GLY A 121 -2.58 -22.41 5.57
C GLY A 121 -2.01 -21.12 5.01
N GLU A 122 -0.73 -20.92 5.28
CA GLU A 122 0.02 -19.75 4.85
C GLU A 122 0.14 -19.71 3.32
N SER A 123 -0.22 -18.56 2.75
CA SER A 123 -0.19 -18.34 1.31
C SER A 123 0.07 -16.89 0.95
N VAL A 124 0.84 -16.70 -0.11
CA VAL A 124 0.93 -15.46 -0.87
C VAL A 124 0.06 -15.61 -2.11
N LEU A 125 -0.92 -14.73 -2.24
CA LEU A 125 -1.80 -14.67 -3.40
C LEU A 125 -1.22 -13.72 -4.44
N PHE A 126 -1.23 -14.13 -5.71
CA PHE A 126 -0.74 -13.34 -6.83
C PHE A 126 -1.87 -13.08 -7.82
N GLY A 127 -1.96 -11.87 -8.35
CA GLY A 127 -2.90 -11.60 -9.43
C GLY A 127 -2.47 -12.28 -10.72
N ARG A 128 -3.41 -12.92 -11.42
CA ARG A 128 -3.18 -13.65 -12.67
C ARG A 128 -3.68 -12.88 -13.89
N LYS A 129 -4.81 -12.18 -13.77
CA LYS A 129 -5.43 -11.40 -14.86
C LYS A 129 -6.00 -10.09 -14.32
N GLY A 130 -5.76 -8.99 -15.03
CA GLY A 130 -6.18 -7.66 -14.60
C GLY A 130 -5.18 -7.09 -13.60
N THR A 131 -5.54 -6.97 -12.33
CA THR A 131 -4.62 -6.46 -11.31
C THR A 131 -3.65 -7.54 -10.86
N ILE A 132 -2.41 -7.50 -11.34
CA ILE A 132 -1.36 -8.51 -11.11
C ILE A 132 -0.36 -8.12 -10.01
N ASP A 133 -0.27 -6.82 -9.71
CA ASP A 133 0.75 -6.15 -8.90
C ASP A 133 0.35 -5.93 -7.43
N LYS A 134 -0.77 -6.53 -7.01
CA LYS A 134 -1.29 -6.45 -5.63
C LYS A 134 -1.25 -7.82 -4.97
N PRO A 135 -0.07 -8.34 -4.61
CA PRO A 135 0.01 -9.59 -3.88
C PRO A 135 -0.60 -9.41 -2.48
N LEU A 136 -1.19 -10.49 -1.97
CA LEU A 136 -1.81 -10.54 -0.65
C LEU A 136 -1.18 -11.65 0.18
N TYR A 137 -1.16 -11.48 1.49
CA TYR A 137 -0.76 -12.51 2.44
C TYR A 137 -1.98 -12.99 3.22
N ILE A 138 -2.08 -14.30 3.43
CA ILE A 138 -3.13 -14.92 4.23
C ILE A 138 -2.57 -16.17 4.93
N ASN A 139 -3.04 -16.45 6.14
CA ASN A 139 -2.65 -17.65 6.90
C ASN A 139 -3.85 -18.18 7.68
N GLU A 140 -4.87 -18.59 6.94
CA GLU A 140 -6.11 -19.18 7.42
C GLU A 140 -6.78 -19.97 6.28
N LYS A 141 -7.99 -20.49 6.51
CA LYS A 141 -8.80 -21.09 5.44
C LYS A 141 -9.33 -20.01 4.51
N PHE A 142 -9.16 -20.18 3.20
CA PHE A 142 -9.65 -19.19 2.23
C PHE A 142 -10.07 -19.78 0.88
N TRP A 143 -10.83 -18.98 0.13
CA TRP A 143 -11.07 -19.17 -1.28
C TRP A 143 -10.46 -18.00 -2.08
N THR A 144 -9.82 -18.26 -3.21
CA THR A 144 -9.39 -17.19 -4.13
C THR A 144 -9.91 -17.44 -5.53
N VAL A 145 -10.26 -16.36 -6.22
CA VAL A 145 -10.94 -16.42 -7.53
C VAL A 145 -10.01 -16.88 -8.65
N ASP A 146 -10.57 -17.32 -9.78
CA ASP A 146 -9.83 -17.86 -10.94
C ASP A 146 -8.89 -16.85 -11.64
N THR A 147 -9.05 -15.55 -11.34
CA THR A 147 -8.16 -14.45 -11.73
C THR A 147 -6.98 -14.26 -10.76
N MET A 148 -6.83 -15.12 -9.77
CA MET A 148 -5.72 -15.15 -8.81
C MET A 148 -5.00 -16.52 -8.84
N PHE A 149 -3.76 -16.51 -8.38
CA PHE A 149 -3.03 -17.68 -7.94
C PHE A 149 -2.90 -17.65 -6.41
N TYR A 150 -2.76 -18.83 -5.80
CA TYR A 150 -2.32 -18.98 -4.43
C TYR A 150 -1.06 -19.85 -4.36
N SER A 151 -0.20 -19.60 -3.38
CA SER A 151 1.02 -20.37 -3.16
C SER A 151 0.83 -21.41 -2.06
N VAL A 152 1.41 -22.59 -2.24
CA VAL A 152 1.75 -23.51 -1.13
C VAL A 152 3.22 -23.29 -0.79
N ILE A 153 3.50 -22.84 0.43
CA ILE A 153 4.86 -22.52 0.89
C ILE A 153 5.68 -23.80 1.06
N LEU A 154 6.88 -23.85 0.47
CA LEU A 154 7.79 -25.00 0.60
C LEU A 154 8.69 -24.86 1.83
N LYS A 155 9.19 -26.01 2.31
CA LYS A 155 10.12 -26.06 3.45
C LYS A 155 11.36 -25.20 3.18
N GLY A 156 11.72 -24.37 4.16
CA GLY A 156 12.86 -23.46 4.08
C GLY A 156 12.52 -22.06 3.55
N THR A 157 11.23 -21.80 3.31
CA THR A 157 10.70 -20.49 2.96
C THR A 157 9.83 -19.98 4.09
N ASP A 158 10.01 -18.73 4.49
CA ASP A 158 9.05 -17.99 5.32
C ASP A 158 8.02 -17.30 4.39
N GLY A 159 6.72 -17.53 4.61
CA GLY A 159 5.68 -17.02 3.72
C GLY A 159 5.52 -15.50 3.79
N LYS A 160 5.77 -14.88 4.94
CA LYS A 160 5.81 -13.41 5.05
C LYS A 160 7.04 -12.83 4.38
N PHE A 161 8.20 -13.48 4.47
CA PHE A 161 9.38 -13.06 3.70
C PHE A 161 9.06 -13.04 2.21
N LEU A 162 8.42 -14.11 1.71
CA LEU A 162 7.98 -14.16 0.33
C LEU A 162 6.96 -13.07 -0.01
N TYR A 163 6.03 -12.77 0.90
CA TYR A 163 5.09 -11.66 0.71
C TYR A 163 5.83 -10.32 0.54
N PHE A 164 6.83 -10.04 1.36
CA PHE A 164 7.65 -8.84 1.21
C PHE A 164 8.44 -8.81 -0.11
N VAL A 165 9.00 -9.95 -0.53
CA VAL A 165 9.59 -10.07 -1.87
C VAL A 165 8.55 -9.73 -2.95
N ALA A 166 7.37 -10.34 -2.87
CA ALA A 166 6.28 -10.10 -3.81
C ALA A 166 5.86 -8.62 -3.87
N LYS A 167 5.90 -7.88 -2.75
CA LYS A 167 5.55 -6.45 -2.70
C LYS A 167 6.46 -5.54 -3.54
N VAL A 168 7.67 -6.00 -3.89
CA VAL A 168 8.66 -5.22 -4.65
C VAL A 168 9.10 -5.91 -5.95
N MET A 169 8.42 -7.00 -6.31
CA MET A 169 8.62 -7.67 -7.59
C MET A 169 8.30 -6.74 -8.76
N GLN A 170 9.09 -6.87 -9.82
CA GLN A 170 8.87 -6.17 -11.09
C GLN A 170 7.81 -6.91 -11.93
N PHE A 171 6.54 -6.84 -11.53
CA PHE A 171 5.44 -7.56 -12.20
C PHE A 171 5.27 -7.18 -13.68
N ASP A 172 5.60 -5.94 -14.05
CA ASP A 172 5.53 -5.47 -15.44
C ASP A 172 6.45 -6.25 -16.38
N TRP A 173 7.55 -6.83 -15.86
CA TRP A 173 8.45 -7.67 -16.65
C TRP A 173 7.89 -9.07 -16.91
N LEU A 174 6.92 -9.50 -16.08
CA LEU A 174 6.23 -10.78 -16.21
C LEU A 174 4.94 -10.65 -17.04
N ALA A 175 4.37 -9.46 -17.08
CA ALA A 175 3.05 -9.20 -17.64
C ALA A 175 3.04 -9.31 -19.17
N THR A 176 1.96 -9.86 -19.71
CA THR A 176 1.66 -9.71 -21.14
C THR A 176 1.43 -8.24 -21.50
N GLN A 177 1.98 -7.79 -22.64
CA GLN A 177 1.77 -6.43 -23.17
C GLN A 177 0.39 -6.28 -23.83
N THR A 178 -0.67 -6.50 -23.05
CA THR A 178 -2.07 -6.49 -23.50
C THR A 178 -2.90 -5.53 -22.66
N ALA A 179 -4.05 -5.09 -23.18
CA ALA A 179 -4.94 -4.17 -22.47
C ALA A 179 -5.42 -4.71 -21.11
N LEU A 180 -5.54 -6.03 -20.98
CA LEU A 180 -5.71 -6.72 -19.70
C LEU A 180 -4.42 -7.50 -19.43
N PRO A 181 -3.54 -7.04 -18.53
CA PRO A 181 -2.27 -7.71 -18.30
C PRO A 181 -2.52 -9.04 -17.59
N SER A 182 -1.68 -10.02 -17.90
CA SER A 182 -1.77 -11.37 -17.35
C SER A 182 -0.41 -11.99 -17.14
N ILE A 183 -0.32 -12.91 -16.17
CA ILE A 183 0.89 -13.66 -15.84
C ILE A 183 0.55 -15.15 -15.82
N THR A 184 1.42 -16.00 -16.39
CA THR A 184 1.28 -17.46 -16.26
C THR A 184 2.01 -17.99 -15.02
N GLN A 185 1.65 -19.19 -14.57
CA GLN A 185 2.39 -19.84 -13.49
C GLN A 185 3.87 -20.08 -13.86
N SER A 186 4.15 -20.28 -15.14
CA SER A 186 5.53 -20.47 -15.63
C SER A 186 6.33 -19.19 -15.51
N ASP A 187 5.74 -18.05 -15.88
CA ASP A 187 6.41 -16.73 -15.78
C ASP A 187 6.71 -16.43 -14.31
N LEU A 188 5.69 -16.54 -13.45
CA LEU A 188 5.84 -16.32 -12.01
C LEU A 188 6.83 -17.31 -11.39
N GLY A 189 6.71 -18.60 -11.69
CA GLY A 189 7.56 -19.65 -11.13
C GLY A 189 9.03 -19.59 -11.57
N ASN A 190 9.33 -18.99 -12.73
CA ASN A 190 10.70 -18.79 -13.20
C ASN A 190 11.32 -17.46 -12.75
N TYR A 191 10.56 -16.58 -12.09
CA TYR A 191 11.07 -15.33 -11.54
C TYR A 191 12.20 -15.61 -10.53
N LEU A 192 13.31 -14.89 -10.68
CA LEU A 192 14.50 -15.05 -9.83
C LEU A 192 14.39 -14.13 -8.62
N ILE A 193 14.60 -14.69 -7.44
CA ILE A 193 14.60 -13.99 -6.15
C ILE A 193 15.92 -14.22 -5.42
N ALA A 194 16.31 -13.24 -4.62
CA ALA A 194 17.33 -13.44 -3.60
C ALA A 194 16.75 -14.29 -2.46
N PHE A 195 17.50 -15.26 -1.98
CA PHE A 195 17.02 -16.30 -1.08
C PHE A 195 18.00 -16.49 0.09
N PRO A 196 17.79 -15.78 1.22
CA PRO A 196 18.59 -15.90 2.42
C PRO A 196 18.41 -17.27 3.11
N PRO A 197 19.31 -17.64 4.03
CA PRO A 197 19.04 -18.68 5.03
C PRO A 197 17.72 -18.41 5.78
N TYR A 198 17.01 -19.48 6.18
CA TYR A 198 15.69 -19.37 6.79
C TYR A 198 15.65 -18.45 8.04
N GLU A 199 16.68 -18.50 8.89
CA GLU A 199 16.74 -17.62 10.06
C GLU A 199 16.88 -16.13 9.67
N GLU A 200 17.67 -15.81 8.63
CA GLU A 200 17.75 -14.44 8.11
C GLU A 200 16.43 -13.97 7.49
N GLN A 201 15.68 -14.87 6.83
CA GLN A 201 14.34 -14.54 6.35
C GLN A 201 13.44 -14.11 7.52
N ARG A 202 13.49 -14.82 8.65
CA ARG A 202 12.72 -14.48 9.85
C ARG A 202 13.15 -13.17 10.49
N GLU A 203 14.45 -12.91 10.59
CA GLU A 203 14.97 -11.62 11.08
C GLU A 203 14.50 -10.45 10.20
N ILE A 204 14.55 -10.62 8.87
CA ILE A 204 14.02 -9.65 7.91
C ILE A 204 12.53 -9.43 8.14
N VAL A 205 11.74 -10.49 8.30
CA VAL A 205 10.29 -10.38 8.54
C VAL A 205 9.99 -9.63 9.83
N GLU A 206 10.66 -9.95 10.93
CA GLU A 206 10.46 -9.28 12.22
C GLU A 206 10.79 -7.79 12.13
N TYR A 207 11.87 -7.44 11.43
CA TYR A 207 12.23 -6.05 11.16
C TYR A 207 11.19 -5.34 10.28
N LEU A 208 10.80 -5.95 9.17
CA LEU A 208 9.87 -5.37 8.21
C LEU A 208 8.47 -5.21 8.78
N ASP A 209 7.96 -6.19 9.53
CA ASP A 209 6.66 -6.08 10.21
C ASP A 209 6.63 -4.86 11.14
N LYS A 210 7.69 -4.66 11.93
CA LYS A 210 7.80 -3.52 12.85
C LYS A 210 7.86 -2.19 12.11
N GLU A 211 8.75 -2.06 11.13
CA GLU A 211 8.97 -0.79 10.44
C GLU A 211 7.80 -0.42 9.52
N THR A 212 7.20 -1.40 8.84
CA THR A 212 6.02 -1.16 8.00
C THR A 212 4.79 -0.78 8.85
N ALA A 213 4.57 -1.43 10.00
CA ALA A 213 3.50 -1.04 10.92
C ALA A 213 3.68 0.40 11.47
N ARG A 214 4.93 0.82 11.71
CA ARG A 214 5.24 2.20 12.10
C ARG A 214 4.88 3.18 10.98
N ILE A 215 5.25 2.86 9.74
CA ILE A 215 4.90 3.67 8.57
C ILE A 215 3.38 3.76 8.40
N ASP A 216 2.68 2.63 8.50
CA ASP A 216 1.22 2.56 8.35
C ASP A 216 0.52 3.45 9.37
N ARG A 217 0.96 3.42 10.63
CA ARG A 217 0.44 4.32 11.68
C ARG A 217 0.69 5.79 11.33
N MET A 218 1.86 6.14 10.79
CA MET A 218 2.14 7.51 10.38
C MET A 218 1.26 7.95 9.20
N VAL A 219 1.03 7.07 8.22
CA VAL A 219 0.11 7.33 7.10
C VAL A 219 -1.30 7.56 7.61
N GLU A 220 -1.81 6.67 8.47
CA GLU A 220 -3.15 6.77 9.06
C GLU A 220 -3.35 8.10 9.81
N LEU A 221 -2.40 8.47 10.68
CA LEU A 221 -2.47 9.73 11.43
C LEU A 221 -2.48 10.98 10.52
N ASN A 222 -1.71 10.95 9.42
CA ASN A 222 -1.71 12.05 8.47
C ASN A 222 -3.02 12.10 7.67
N GLN A 223 -3.61 10.95 7.33
CA GLN A 223 -4.92 10.88 6.67
C GLN A 223 -6.02 11.45 7.58
N GLN A 224 -6.07 11.03 8.84
CA GLN A 224 -7.00 11.58 9.83
C GLN A 224 -6.82 13.09 10.02
N THR A 225 -5.58 13.58 9.94
CA THR A 225 -5.30 15.03 10.01
C THR A 225 -5.84 15.76 8.78
N ILE A 226 -5.68 15.19 7.58
CA ILE A 226 -6.23 15.75 6.34
C ILE A 226 -7.76 15.84 6.44
N ASP A 227 -8.42 14.80 6.95
CA ASP A 227 -9.87 14.78 7.04
C ASP A 227 -10.38 15.85 8.01
N LYS A 228 -9.74 16.01 9.18
CA LYS A 228 -10.04 17.10 10.12
C LYS A 228 -9.81 18.48 9.52
N LEU A 229 -8.79 18.66 8.68
CA LEU A 229 -8.55 19.93 7.99
C LEU A 229 -9.66 20.24 6.97
N LYS A 230 -10.16 19.23 6.25
CA LYS A 230 -11.29 19.39 5.32
C LYS A 230 -12.60 19.73 6.05
N GLU A 231 -12.85 19.08 7.18
CA GLU A 231 -13.99 19.39 8.06
C GLU A 231 -13.90 20.82 8.59
N TYR A 232 -12.74 21.20 9.13
CA TYR A 232 -12.50 22.55 9.63
C TYR A 232 -12.69 23.62 8.54
N ARG A 233 -12.17 23.37 7.33
CA ARG A 233 -12.37 24.25 6.17
C ARG A 233 -13.85 24.49 5.89
N THR A 234 -14.64 23.43 5.87
CA THR A 234 -16.09 23.49 5.61
C THR A 234 -16.81 24.27 6.72
N ALA A 235 -16.50 23.96 7.98
CA ALA A 235 -17.08 24.65 9.13
C ALA A 235 -16.72 26.15 9.17
N LEU A 236 -15.47 26.50 8.82
CA LEU A 236 -15.00 27.89 8.77
C LEU A 236 -15.75 28.70 7.71
N ILE A 237 -15.92 28.13 6.51
CA ILE A 237 -16.70 28.76 5.43
C ILE A 237 -18.13 28.99 5.91
N THR A 238 -18.80 27.95 6.44
CA THR A 238 -20.17 28.07 6.95
C THR A 238 -20.27 29.13 8.04
N ALA A 239 -19.36 29.14 9.01
CA ALA A 239 -19.39 30.10 10.11
C ALA A 239 -19.20 31.54 9.63
N ALA A 240 -18.32 31.78 8.65
CA ALA A 240 -18.08 33.11 8.09
C ALA A 240 -19.29 33.63 7.33
N VAL A 241 -19.86 32.83 6.41
CA VAL A 241 -20.98 33.28 5.55
C VAL A 241 -22.30 33.37 6.30
N THR A 242 -22.43 32.71 7.45
CA THR A 242 -23.60 32.79 8.33
C THR A 242 -23.44 33.82 9.45
N GLY A 243 -22.31 34.52 9.53
CA GLY A 243 -22.04 35.50 10.58
C GLY A 243 -21.85 34.92 11.98
N LYS A 244 -21.65 33.60 12.12
CA LYS A 244 -21.30 32.96 13.40
C LYS A 244 -19.91 33.35 13.89
N ILE A 245 -19.05 33.84 13.00
CA ILE A 245 -17.79 34.51 13.33
C ILE A 245 -17.80 35.94 12.78
N ASP A 246 -17.35 36.90 13.57
CA ASP A 246 -17.21 38.30 13.15
C ASP A 246 -15.84 38.55 12.52
N VAL A 247 -15.82 38.74 11.21
CA VAL A 247 -14.59 38.98 10.44
C VAL A 247 -14.45 40.44 10.01
N ARG A 248 -15.34 41.36 10.41
CA ARG A 248 -15.36 42.76 9.93
C ARG A 248 -14.11 43.56 10.32
N LYS A 249 -13.43 43.15 11.39
CA LYS A 249 -12.15 43.73 11.84
C LYS A 249 -10.94 42.91 11.43
N TRP A 250 -11.14 41.84 10.67
CA TRP A 250 -10.02 41.01 10.22
C TRP A 250 -9.12 41.80 9.28
N ARG A 251 -7.82 41.65 9.48
CA ARG A 251 -6.76 42.15 8.60
C ARG A 251 -5.73 41.05 8.45
N GLN A 252 -5.24 40.85 7.24
CA GLN A 252 -4.12 39.94 7.01
C GLN A 252 -2.91 40.46 7.78
N THR A 253 -2.34 39.63 8.63
CA THR A 253 -1.04 39.90 9.25
C THR A 253 0.04 39.47 8.26
N GLU A 254 0.92 40.39 7.85
CA GLU A 254 2.11 40.03 7.08
C GLU A 254 3.03 39.18 7.96
N THR A 255 3.01 37.86 7.77
CA THR A 255 4.09 37.00 8.25
C THR A 255 5.33 37.32 7.43
N LYS A 256 6.21 38.18 7.96
CA LYS A 256 7.58 38.30 7.47
C LYS A 256 8.23 36.92 7.56
N GLY A 257 8.55 36.33 6.42
CA GLY A 257 9.29 35.08 6.35
C GLY A 257 10.61 35.23 7.09
N VAL A 258 10.88 34.30 8.01
CA VAL A 258 12.20 34.01 8.57
C VAL A 258 12.66 32.69 7.98
#